data_AF-T0QT25-F1
#
_entry.id   AF-T0QT25-F1
#
_cell.length_a   1.000
_cell.length_b   1.000
_cell.length_c   1.000
_cell.angle_alpha   90.00
_cell.angle_beta   90.00
_cell.angle_gamma   90.00
#
_symmetry.space_group_name_H-M   'P 1'
#
loop_
_entity.id
_entity.type
_entity.pdbx_description
1 polymer ?
#
loop_
_entity_poly.entity_id
_entity_poly.type
_entity_poly.pdbx_seq_one_letter_code
_entity_poly.pdbx_strand_id
1 'polypeptide(L)'
;MRCCTLDELLATLPSDRERLEAQIDRLGEQSAEAQGLRQPITSMVLVQSPKSLDEGHIVHVLVDDRQNGEIVGYLKTGTKHLYYMTAAGAYKEMDPVCVLDFYVVQQRHGHGAMLFRSMLERLQLRAKDLAYDRPSPKLGPFLAKYFGLRSFVPQSNRFVLFDAYFETTQ
;
A
#
# COMPACT_ATOMS: atom_id res chain seq x y z
N MET A 1 -11.87 -5.11 14.62
CA MET A 1 -11.15 -4.74 13.41
C MET A 1 -11.36 -3.27 13.17
N ARG A 2 -10.29 -2.50 13.28
CA ARG A 2 -10.28 -1.04 13.11
C ARG A 2 -9.18 -0.69 12.12
N CYS A 3 -9.47 0.22 11.19
CA CYS A 3 -8.49 0.76 10.26
C CYS A 3 -8.11 2.18 10.71
N CYS A 4 -6.82 2.48 10.74
CA CYS A 4 -6.29 3.82 11.00
C CYS A 4 -4.91 3.97 10.34
N THR A 5 -4.30 5.14 10.41
CA THR A 5 -2.87 5.24 10.10
C THR A 5 -2.02 4.76 11.28
N LEU A 6 -0.78 4.39 11.01
CA LEU A 6 0.19 4.02 12.04
C LEU A 6 0.44 5.20 12.99
N ASP A 7 0.60 6.41 12.47
CA ASP A 7 0.82 7.60 13.28
C ASP A 7 -0.36 7.89 14.23
N GLU A 8 -1.60 7.74 13.74
CA GLU A 8 -2.80 7.83 14.57
C GLU A 8 -2.78 6.77 15.67
N LEU A 9 -2.44 5.53 15.33
CA LEU A 9 -2.37 4.44 16.30
C LEU A 9 -1.34 4.73 17.40
N LEU A 10 -0.12 5.11 17.00
CA LEU A 10 0.98 5.43 17.93
C LEU A 10 0.68 6.66 18.80
N ALA A 11 -0.07 7.62 18.28
CA ALA A 11 -0.52 8.79 19.06
C ALA A 11 -1.58 8.41 20.10
N THR A 12 -2.47 7.46 19.79
CA THR A 12 -3.53 7.03 20.71
C THR A 12 -3.07 6.07 21.81
N LEU A 13 -1.97 5.33 21.58
CA LEU A 13 -1.45 4.31 22.50
C LEU A 13 0.05 4.51 22.79
N PRO A 14 0.45 5.63 23.43
CA PRO A 14 1.86 5.96 23.63
C PRO A 14 2.60 4.92 24.49
N SER A 15 1.91 4.30 25.45
CA SER A 15 2.47 3.23 26.30
C SER A 15 2.79 1.94 25.54
N ASP A 16 2.17 1.73 24.38
CA ASP A 16 2.38 0.53 23.55
C ASP A 16 3.29 0.79 22.34
N ARG A 17 3.86 2.00 22.21
CA ARG A 17 4.62 2.44 21.03
C ARG A 17 5.69 1.41 20.62
N GLU A 18 6.57 1.01 21.53
CA GLU A 18 7.66 0.07 21.24
C GLU A 18 7.13 -1.29 20.71
N ARG A 19 6.04 -1.79 21.31
CA ARG A 19 5.38 -3.02 20.88
C ARG A 19 4.81 -2.90 19.46
N LEU A 20 4.14 -1.79 19.16
CA LEU A 20 3.49 -1.54 17.87
C LEU A 20 4.51 -1.30 16.75
N GLU A 21 5.58 -0.56 17.06
CA GLU A 21 6.73 -0.36 16.18
C GLU A 21 7.40 -1.70 15.84
N ALA A 22 7.66 -2.54 16.84
CA ALA A 22 8.18 -3.88 16.62
C ALA A 22 7.22 -4.80 15.83
N GLN A 23 5.90 -4.60 15.94
CA GLN A 23 4.92 -5.32 15.11
C GLN A 23 5.03 -4.91 13.63
N ILE A 24 5.22 -3.62 13.34
CA ILE A 24 5.42 -3.15 11.95
C ILE A 24 6.69 -3.74 11.35
N ASP A 25 7.80 -3.77 12.10
CA ASP A 25 9.04 -4.36 11.63
C ASP A 25 8.88 -5.85 11.29
N ARG A 26 8.25 -6.62 12.20
CA ARG A 26 7.95 -8.04 11.96
C ARG A 26 7.03 -8.25 10.75
N LEU A 27 5.99 -7.43 10.59
CA LEU A 27 5.09 -7.54 9.44
C LEU A 27 5.83 -7.18 8.13
N GLY A 28 6.76 -6.23 8.17
CA GLY A 28 7.63 -5.88 7.05
C GLY A 28 8.52 -7.05 6.61
N GLU A 29 9.10 -7.77 7.56
CA GLU A 29 9.87 -9.00 7.30
C GLU A 29 9.00 -10.08 6.67
N GLN A 30 7.82 -10.33 7.23
CA GLN A 30 6.87 -11.31 6.68
C GLN A 30 6.38 -10.94 5.27
N SER A 31 6.16 -9.65 5.02
CA SER A 31 5.82 -9.16 3.68
C SER A 31 6.95 -9.43 2.68
N ALA A 32 8.20 -9.18 3.07
CA ALA A 32 9.36 -9.49 2.24
C ALA A 32 9.48 -10.98 1.95
N GLU A 33 9.32 -11.85 2.95
CA GLU A 33 9.33 -13.29 2.76
C GLU A 33 8.23 -13.74 1.78
N ALA A 34 7.00 -13.26 1.97
CA ALA A 34 5.87 -13.59 1.12
C ALA A 34 6.02 -13.12 -0.33
N GLN A 35 6.85 -12.09 -0.56
CA GLN A 35 7.17 -11.53 -1.87
C GLN A 35 8.51 -12.06 -2.45
N GLY A 36 9.27 -12.86 -1.70
CA GLY A 36 10.59 -13.35 -2.11
C GLY A 36 11.66 -12.25 -2.16
N LEU A 37 11.51 -11.18 -1.38
CA LEU A 37 12.47 -10.09 -1.29
C LEU A 37 13.62 -10.46 -0.34
N ARG A 38 14.83 -9.96 -0.64
CA ARG A 38 16.01 -10.20 0.22
C ARG A 38 15.98 -9.42 1.53
N GLN A 39 15.31 -8.27 1.55
CA GLN A 39 15.21 -7.37 2.68
C GLN A 39 13.80 -6.77 2.73
N PRO A 40 13.28 -6.45 3.93
CA PRO A 40 12.02 -5.72 4.07
C PRO A 40 12.09 -4.35 3.41
N ILE A 41 11.04 -4.00 2.68
CA ILE A 41 10.86 -2.66 2.11
C ILE A 41 10.03 -1.75 3.03
N THR A 42 9.54 -2.29 4.14
CA THR A 42 8.80 -1.57 5.17
C THR A 42 9.36 -1.95 6.54
N SER A 43 9.75 -0.94 7.31
CA SER A 43 10.18 -1.02 8.71
C SER A 43 10.04 0.38 9.30
N MET A 44 10.06 0.52 10.62
CA MET A 44 10.00 1.83 11.28
C MET A 44 11.15 2.74 10.84
N VAL A 45 12.36 2.18 10.73
CA VAL A 45 13.54 2.90 10.22
C VAL A 45 13.31 3.40 8.79
N LEU A 46 12.73 2.58 7.91
CA LEU A 46 12.47 2.98 6.53
C LEU A 46 11.33 4.01 6.44
N VAL A 47 10.26 3.83 7.21
CA VAL A 47 9.11 4.74 7.23
C VAL A 47 9.51 6.12 7.74
N GLN A 48 10.43 6.20 8.70
CA GLN A 48 10.95 7.46 9.25
C GLN A 48 12.13 8.03 8.45
N SER A 49 12.59 7.36 7.40
CA SER A 49 13.72 7.83 6.60
C SER A 49 13.39 9.15 5.87
N PRO A 50 14.37 10.03 5.62
CA PRO A 50 14.13 11.30 4.91
C PRO A 50 13.40 11.11 3.58
N LYS A 51 13.74 10.04 2.84
CA LYS A 51 13.10 9.71 1.57
C LYS A 51 11.60 9.43 1.73
N SER A 52 11.23 8.63 2.73
CA SER A 52 9.83 8.30 2.99
C SER A 52 9.02 9.51 3.44
N LEU A 53 9.65 10.42 4.20
CA LEU A 53 9.04 11.68 4.60
C LEU A 53 8.82 12.61 3.39
N ASP A 54 9.83 12.77 2.52
CA ASP A 54 9.73 13.58 1.30
C ASP A 54 8.67 13.05 0.32
N GLU A 55 8.62 11.73 0.15
CA GLU A 55 7.64 11.04 -0.69
C GLU A 55 6.26 10.91 0.00
N GLY A 56 6.08 11.46 1.20
CA GLY A 56 4.82 11.46 1.94
C GLY A 56 4.28 10.05 2.22
N HIS A 57 5.14 9.13 2.68
CA HIS A 57 4.72 7.77 2.95
C HIS A 57 3.72 7.72 4.10
N ILE A 58 2.63 7.00 3.90
CA ILE A 58 1.60 6.75 4.92
C ILE A 58 1.45 5.25 5.06
N VAL A 59 1.54 4.76 6.30
CA VAL A 59 1.24 3.36 6.63
C VAL A 59 -0.16 3.29 7.21
N HIS A 60 -1.07 2.65 6.49
CA HIS A 60 -2.40 2.30 6.96
C HIS A 60 -2.34 0.93 7.62
N VAL A 61 -2.96 0.77 8.79
CA VAL A 61 -2.92 -0.46 9.58
C VAL A 61 -4.32 -1.00 9.83
N LEU A 62 -4.44 -2.32 9.85
CA LEU A 62 -5.63 -3.03 10.32
C LEU A 62 -5.32 -3.59 11.71
N VAL A 63 -6.09 -3.15 12.70
CA VAL A 63 -5.90 -3.50 14.11
C VAL A 63 -7.02 -4.42 14.58
N ASP A 64 -6.67 -5.52 15.25
CA ASP A 64 -7.62 -6.35 15.97
C ASP A 64 -7.75 -5.90 17.43
N ASP A 65 -8.73 -5.03 17.70
CA ASP A 65 -9.00 -4.56 19.06
C ASP A 65 -9.40 -5.68 20.03
N ARG A 66 -9.79 -6.87 19.54
CA ARG A 66 -10.08 -8.04 20.40
C ARG A 66 -8.82 -8.73 20.91
N GLN A 67 -7.70 -8.55 20.22
CA GLN A 67 -6.40 -9.16 20.54
C GLN A 67 -5.41 -8.10 21.02
N ASN A 68 -5.79 -7.35 22.06
CA ASN A 68 -4.95 -6.31 22.67
C ASN A 68 -4.42 -5.26 21.64
N GLY A 69 -5.24 -4.94 20.65
CA GLY A 69 -4.88 -3.96 19.60
C GLY A 69 -3.71 -4.40 18.72
N GLU A 70 -3.57 -5.69 18.43
CA GLU A 70 -2.54 -6.20 17.52
C GLU A 70 -2.76 -5.73 16.08
N ILE A 71 -1.68 -5.36 15.40
CA ILE A 71 -1.68 -5.04 13.98
C ILE A 71 -1.68 -6.35 13.18
N VAL A 72 -2.76 -6.62 12.45
CA VAL A 72 -2.95 -7.85 11.66
C VAL A 72 -2.77 -7.65 10.15
N GLY A 73 -2.37 -6.44 9.75
CA GLY A 73 -1.99 -6.10 8.39
C GLY A 73 -1.66 -4.62 8.22
N TYR A 74 -0.94 -4.30 7.15
CA TYR A 74 -0.63 -2.92 6.79
C TYR A 74 -0.67 -2.73 5.27
N LEU A 75 -0.83 -1.47 4.86
CA LEU A 75 -0.80 -1.00 3.49
C LEU A 75 -0.05 0.32 3.46
N LYS A 76 1.08 0.37 2.76
CA LYS A 76 1.91 1.56 2.65
C LYS A 76 1.67 2.26 1.32
N THR A 77 1.40 3.56 1.38
CA THR A 77 1.27 4.44 0.21
C THR A 77 2.32 5.52 0.23
N GLY A 78 2.55 6.18 -0.92
CA GLY A 78 3.41 7.37 -1.03
C GLY A 78 3.43 7.88 -2.46
N THR A 79 3.85 9.13 -2.67
CA THR A 79 3.95 9.74 -4.00
C THR A 79 5.27 9.35 -4.66
N LYS A 80 5.24 9.02 -5.95
CA LYS A 80 6.44 8.71 -6.73
C LYS A 80 6.46 9.51 -8.00
N HIS A 81 7.61 10.09 -8.32
CA HIS A 81 7.86 10.67 -9.63
C HIS A 81 8.10 9.55 -10.66
N LEU A 82 7.20 9.42 -11.63
CA LEU A 82 7.21 8.35 -12.63
C LEU A 82 7.24 8.92 -14.05
N TYR A 83 8.03 8.26 -14.91
CA TYR A 83 7.95 8.38 -16.36
C TYR A 83 7.10 7.23 -16.90
N TYR A 84 5.88 7.54 -17.35
CA TYR A 84 4.93 6.58 -17.92
C TYR A 84 5.01 6.59 -19.45
N MET A 85 5.18 5.42 -20.05
CA MET A 85 5.09 5.24 -21.50
C MET A 85 3.66 4.87 -21.89
N THR A 86 3.06 5.71 -22.72
CA THR A 86 1.74 5.48 -23.33
C THR A 86 1.80 4.37 -24.37
N ALA A 87 0.65 3.81 -24.74
CA ALA A 87 0.55 2.82 -25.81
C ALA A 87 1.05 3.33 -27.18
N ALA A 88 1.04 4.65 -27.39
CA ALA A 88 1.58 5.29 -28.60
C ALA A 88 3.11 5.50 -28.56
N GLY A 89 3.79 5.09 -27.47
CA GLY A 89 5.24 5.22 -27.30
C GLY A 89 5.70 6.58 -26.76
N ALA A 90 4.79 7.53 -26.50
CA ALA A 90 5.12 8.81 -25.89
C ALA A 90 5.29 8.68 -24.37
N TYR A 91 6.23 9.43 -23.79
CA TYR A 91 6.45 9.50 -22.34
C TYR A 91 5.66 10.64 -21.71
N LYS A 92 5.16 10.39 -20.51
CA LYS A 92 4.49 11.36 -19.64
C LYS A 92 5.11 11.33 -18.24
N GLU A 93 5.49 12.48 -17.74
CA GLU A 93 5.89 12.67 -16.35
C GLU A 93 4.65 12.87 -15.46
N MET A 94 4.69 12.27 -14.28
CA MET A 94 3.58 12.31 -13.33
C MET A 94 4.02 11.93 -11.92
N ASP A 95 3.30 12.45 -10.92
CA ASP A 95 3.54 12.17 -9.51
C ASP A 95 2.31 11.50 -8.86
N PRO A 96 1.95 10.26 -9.24
CA PRO A 96 0.80 9.57 -8.67
C PRO A 96 1.05 9.11 -7.23
N VAL A 97 -0.06 9.00 -6.48
CA VAL A 97 -0.08 8.21 -5.25
C VAL A 97 0.07 6.73 -5.59
N CYS A 98 1.03 6.09 -4.95
CA CYS A 98 1.40 4.71 -5.22
C CYS A 98 1.07 3.81 -4.02
N VAL A 99 0.63 2.57 -4.30
CA VAL A 99 0.72 1.46 -3.34
C VAL A 99 2.14 0.90 -3.41
N LEU A 100 2.86 0.99 -2.30
CA LEU A 100 4.29 0.66 -2.21
C LEU A 100 4.53 -0.70 -1.54
N ASP A 101 3.65 -1.10 -0.63
CA ASP A 101 3.72 -2.39 0.04
C ASP A 101 2.34 -2.73 0.64
N PHE A 102 1.97 -4.01 0.65
CA PHE A 102 0.66 -4.45 1.14
C PHE A 102 0.69 -5.87 1.65
N TYR A 103 0.41 -6.03 2.94
CA TYR A 103 0.47 -7.32 3.61
C TYR A 103 -0.63 -7.46 4.66
N VAL A 104 -1.25 -8.64 4.70
CA VAL A 104 -2.21 -9.04 5.73
C VAL A 104 -1.87 -10.45 6.19
N VAL A 105 -1.84 -10.67 7.51
CA VAL A 105 -1.43 -11.95 8.12
C VAL A 105 -2.41 -13.05 7.70
N GLN A 106 -3.71 -12.82 7.92
CA GLN A 106 -4.76 -13.76 7.55
C GLN A 106 -5.39 -13.39 6.22
N GLN A 107 -4.92 -14.03 5.15
CA GLN A 107 -5.44 -13.81 3.80
C GLN A 107 -6.82 -14.46 3.60
N ARG A 108 -7.59 -13.96 2.61
CA ARG A 108 -8.90 -14.50 2.19
C ARG A 108 -10.06 -14.39 3.21
N HIS A 109 -9.88 -13.62 4.28
CA HIS A 109 -10.93 -13.32 5.28
C HIS A 109 -11.55 -11.92 5.10
N GLY A 110 -11.28 -11.24 3.99
CA GLY A 110 -11.79 -9.89 3.71
C GLY A 110 -10.97 -8.74 4.31
N HIS A 111 -10.01 -9.02 5.20
CA HIS A 111 -9.10 -8.03 5.81
C HIS A 111 -8.42 -7.12 4.80
N GLY A 112 -7.88 -7.68 3.72
CA GLY A 112 -7.24 -6.88 2.67
C GLY A 112 -8.20 -5.91 1.99
N ALA A 113 -9.44 -6.33 1.73
CA ALA A 113 -10.45 -5.46 1.11
C ALA A 113 -10.89 -4.34 2.07
N MET A 114 -11.03 -4.65 3.36
CA MET A 114 -11.36 -3.67 4.40
C MET A 114 -10.27 -2.60 4.53
N LEU A 115 -9.01 -3.02 4.64
CA LEU A 115 -7.87 -2.10 4.76
C LEU A 115 -7.72 -1.24 3.50
N PHE A 116 -7.83 -1.84 2.32
CA PHE A 116 -7.69 -1.12 1.05
C PHE A 116 -8.81 -0.09 0.86
N ARG A 117 -10.07 -0.44 1.14
CA ARG A 117 -11.20 0.52 1.06
C ARG A 117 -11.05 1.66 2.05
N SER A 118 -10.65 1.38 3.28
CA SER A 118 -10.41 2.44 4.27
C SER A 118 -9.29 3.39 3.85
N MET A 119 -8.22 2.88 3.22
CA MET A 119 -7.17 3.72 2.62
C MET A 119 -7.74 4.61 1.50
N LEU A 120 -8.52 4.04 0.58
CA LEU A 120 -9.13 4.79 -0.52
C LEU A 120 -10.05 5.91 -0.03
N GLU A 121 -10.93 5.61 0.93
CA GLU A 121 -11.83 6.58 1.56
C GLU A 121 -11.05 7.72 2.22
N ARG A 122 -9.96 7.41 2.93
CA ARG A 122 -9.13 8.42 3.57
C ARG A 122 -8.42 9.32 2.56
N LEU A 123 -7.90 8.75 1.48
CA LEU A 123 -7.20 9.50 0.45
C LEU A 123 -8.15 10.20 -0.53
N GLN A 124 -9.46 9.93 -0.45
CA GLN A 124 -10.47 10.40 -1.42
C GLN A 124 -10.12 10.00 -2.86
N LEU A 125 -9.59 8.78 -3.02
CA LEU A 125 -9.18 8.21 -4.31
C LEU A 125 -9.97 6.95 -4.61
N ARG A 126 -10.06 6.58 -5.89
CA ARG A 126 -10.50 5.25 -6.30
C ARG A 126 -9.27 4.40 -6.58
N ALA A 127 -9.42 3.08 -6.55
CA ALA A 127 -8.32 2.15 -6.85
C ALA A 127 -7.71 2.39 -8.24
N LYS A 128 -8.49 2.88 -9.20
CA LYS A 128 -8.01 3.21 -10.55
C LYS A 128 -7.12 4.45 -10.59
N ASP A 129 -7.21 5.33 -9.60
CA ASP A 129 -6.45 6.58 -9.51
C ASP A 129 -5.06 6.38 -8.85
N LEU A 130 -4.66 5.13 -8.60
CA LEU A 130 -3.39 4.75 -7.97
C LEU A 130 -2.43 4.10 -8.97
N ALA A 131 -1.13 4.28 -8.71
CA ALA A 131 -0.09 3.43 -9.29
C ALA A 131 0.30 2.31 -8.30
N TYR A 132 0.82 1.20 -8.81
CA TYR A 132 1.17 0.03 -8.00
C TYR A 132 2.64 -0.36 -8.26
N ASP A 133 3.49 -0.30 -7.23
CA ASP A 133 4.90 -0.71 -7.35
C ASP A 133 4.99 -2.24 -7.34
N ARG A 134 5.40 -2.83 -8.48
CA ARG A 134 5.65 -4.27 -8.64
C ARG A 134 4.56 -5.17 -8.01
N PRO A 135 3.30 -5.06 -8.46
CA PRO A 135 2.20 -5.78 -7.83
C PRO A 135 2.47 -7.29 -7.81
N SER A 136 2.33 -7.90 -6.63
CA SER A 136 2.52 -9.35 -6.48
C SER A 136 1.50 -10.15 -7.31
N PRO A 137 1.77 -11.42 -7.62
CA PRO A 137 0.81 -12.29 -8.30
C PRO A 137 -0.55 -12.42 -7.60
N LYS A 138 -0.60 -12.12 -6.29
CA LYS A 138 -1.84 -12.10 -5.49
C LYS A 138 -2.59 -10.77 -5.60
N LEU A 139 -1.88 -9.65 -5.81
CA LEU A 139 -2.46 -8.32 -5.84
C LEU A 139 -3.31 -8.10 -7.10
N GLY A 140 -2.86 -8.56 -8.26
CA GLY A 140 -3.62 -8.46 -9.52
C GLY A 140 -5.04 -9.06 -9.42
N PRO A 141 -5.21 -10.35 -9.05
CA PRO A 141 -6.52 -10.97 -8.85
C PRO A 141 -7.35 -10.28 -7.75
N PHE A 142 -6.71 -9.77 -6.70
CA PHE A 142 -7.40 -8.99 -5.67
C PHE A 142 -8.00 -7.70 -6.25
N LEU A 143 -7.22 -6.92 -7.02
CA LEU A 143 -7.69 -5.69 -7.65
C LEU A 143 -8.78 -5.96 -8.70
N ALA A 144 -8.62 -7.02 -9.48
CA ALA A 144 -9.63 -7.45 -10.45
C ALA A 144 -10.96 -7.85 -9.80
N LYS A 145 -10.90 -8.54 -8.65
CA LYS A 145 -12.10 -9.00 -7.92
C LYS A 145 -12.82 -7.86 -7.22
N TYR A 146 -12.11 -7.02 -6.49
CA TYR A 146 -12.73 -6.02 -5.60
C TYR A 146 -12.92 -4.65 -6.23
N PHE A 147 -12.14 -4.32 -7.28
CA PHE A 147 -12.11 -2.98 -7.88
C PHE A 147 -12.20 -2.99 -9.41
N GLY A 148 -12.33 -4.17 -10.03
CA GLY A 148 -12.53 -4.30 -11.48
C GLY A 148 -11.29 -3.99 -12.34
N LEU A 149 -10.11 -3.79 -11.73
CA LEU A 149 -8.89 -3.41 -12.45
C LEU A 149 -8.21 -4.64 -13.07
N ARG A 150 -8.10 -4.67 -14.41
CA ARG A 150 -7.61 -5.84 -15.16
C ARG A 150 -6.57 -5.52 -16.21
N SER A 151 -6.76 -4.43 -16.94
CA SER A 151 -5.94 -4.07 -18.11
C SER A 151 -4.98 -2.95 -17.78
N PHE A 152 -3.72 -3.11 -18.20
CA PHE A 152 -2.66 -2.12 -18.05
C PHE A 152 -1.60 -2.31 -19.13
N VAL A 153 -0.86 -1.24 -19.42
CA VAL A 153 0.33 -1.29 -20.29
C VAL A 153 1.58 -1.59 -19.44
N PRO A 154 2.32 -2.68 -19.69
CA PRO A 154 3.56 -2.96 -18.96
C PRO A 154 4.59 -1.83 -19.08
N GLN A 155 5.16 -1.42 -17.94
CA GLN A 155 6.15 -0.35 -17.87
C GLN A 155 7.54 -0.90 -17.52
N SER A 156 8.60 -0.28 -18.05
CA SER A 156 10.00 -0.67 -17.75
C SER A 156 10.40 -0.40 -16.30
N ASN A 157 9.81 0.61 -15.67
CA ASN A 157 10.01 0.96 -14.25
C ASN A 157 9.31 -0.02 -13.28
N ARG A 158 8.55 -0.99 -13.80
CA ARG A 158 7.79 -2.01 -13.06
C ARG A 158 6.63 -1.49 -12.20
N PHE A 159 6.28 -0.21 -12.33
CA PHE A 159 5.00 0.28 -11.84
C PHE A 159 3.88 -0.15 -12.77
N VAL A 160 2.71 -0.39 -12.19
CA VAL A 160 1.49 -0.67 -12.92
C VAL A 160 0.51 0.47 -12.69
N LEU A 161 0.08 1.10 -13.77
CA LEU A 161 -1.10 1.97 -13.81
C LEU A 161 -2.10 1.26 -14.69
N PHE A 162 -3.31 1.01 -14.18
CA PHE A 162 -4.36 0.39 -14.98
C PHE A 162 -4.90 1.38 -16.00
N ASP A 163 -5.39 0.89 -17.14
CA ASP A 163 -5.90 1.73 -18.23
C ASP A 163 -6.99 2.70 -17.72
N ALA A 164 -7.78 2.25 -16.75
CA ALA A 164 -8.83 3.01 -16.07
C ALA A 164 -8.32 4.27 -15.33
N TYR A 165 -7.02 4.39 -15.08
CA TYR A 165 -6.36 5.60 -14.56
C TYR A 165 -6.50 6.78 -15.52
N PHE A 166 -6.48 6.52 -16.83
CA PHE A 166 -6.50 7.54 -17.87
C PHE A 166 -7.92 7.83 -18.41
N GLU A 167 -8.92 7.09 -17.94
CA GLU A 167 -10.32 7.35 -18.28
C GLU A 167 -10.78 8.63 -17.59
N THR A 168 -11.21 9.61 -18.38
CA THR A 168 -11.84 10.82 -17.86
C THR A 168 -13.08 10.43 -17.07
N THR A 169 -13.21 10.93 -15.85
CA THR A 169 -14.47 10.84 -15.12
C THR A 169 -15.40 11.84 -15.81
N GLN A 170 -16.38 11.35 -16.59
CA GLN A 170 -17.50 12.18 -17.02
C GLN A 170 -18.32 12.64 -15.82
#